data_AF-A0A8H9Z383-F1
#
_entry.id   AF-A0A8H9Z383-F1
#
_cell.length_a   1.000
_cell.length_b   1.000
_cell.length_c   1.000
_cell.angle_alpha   90.00
_cell.angle_beta   90.00
_cell.angle_gamma   90.00
#
_symmetry.space_group_name_H-M   'P 1'
#
loop_
_entity.id
_entity.type
_entity.pdbx_description
1 polymer ?
#
loop_
_entity_poly.entity_id
_entity_poly.type
_entity_poly.pdbx_seq_one_letter_code
_entity_poly.pdbx_strand_id
1 'polypeptide(L)' 'HELIYTHHHILMDGWSNSRLFGEVLQRYAGVAVPEAVGRYRDYIGWLQQRDAGATEAFWREQLNALQAPTRLGSSQPMA' A
#
# COMPACT_ATOMS: atom_id res chain seq x y z
N HIS A 1 -28.35 -7.98 -5.56
CA HIS A 1 -27.58 -8.56 -4.46
C HIS A 1 -26.58 -7.51 -3.98
N GLU A 2 -26.37 -7.38 -2.68
CA GLU A 2 -25.38 -6.47 -2.10
C GLU A 2 -24.24 -7.30 -1.50
N LEU A 3 -23.00 -6.88 -1.75
CA LEU A 3 -21.80 -7.45 -1.15
C LEU A 3 -21.07 -6.35 -0.40
N ILE A 4 -20.93 -6.51 0.92
CA ILE A 4 -20.11 -5.64 1.75
C ILE A 4 -18.81 -6.39 2.05
N TYR A 5 -17.69 -5.80 1.64
CA TYR A 5 -16.35 -6.34 1.85
C TYR A 5 -15.53 -5.39 2.71
N THR A 6 -14.98 -5.92 3.80
CA THR A 6 -14.05 -5.21 4.69
C THR A 6 -12.84 -6.10 4.94
N HIS A 7 -11.69 -5.47 5.16
CA HIS A 7 -10.44 -6.17 5.45
C HIS A 7 -9.55 -5.29 6.32
N HIS A 8 -8.56 -5.92 6.96
CA HIS A 8 -7.56 -5.19 7.72
C HIS A 8 -6.47 -4.66 6.78
N HIS A 9 -6.22 -3.34 6.77
CA HIS A 9 -5.25 -2.70 5.86
C HIS A 9 -3.80 -3.20 5.99
N ILE A 10 -3.44 -3.87 7.08
CA ILE A 10 -2.11 -4.47 7.25
C ILE A 10 -1.90 -5.65 6.30
N LEU A 11 -2.98 -6.29 5.84
CA LEU A 11 -2.96 -7.43 4.95
C LEU A 11 -3.05 -7.04 3.48
N MET A 12 -3.67 -5.88 3.19
CA MET A 12 -3.96 -5.47 1.82
C MET A 12 -3.90 -3.96 1.65
N ASP A 13 -3.20 -3.56 0.59
CA ASP A 13 -3.21 -2.21 0.04
C ASP A 13 -4.23 -2.08 -1.11
N GLY A 14 -4.34 -0.90 -1.70
CA GLY A 14 -5.25 -0.65 -2.82
C GLY A 14 -4.98 -1.56 -4.03
N TRP A 15 -3.71 -1.83 -4.33
CA TRP A 15 -3.31 -2.68 -5.46
C TRP A 15 -3.73 -4.14 -5.27
N SER A 16 -3.46 -4.68 -4.08
CA SER A 16 -3.80 -6.05 -3.70
C SER A 16 -5.31 -6.27 -3.74
N ASN A 17 -6.10 -5.27 -3.31
CA ASN A 17 -7.56 -5.33 -3.40
C ASN A 17 -8.05 -5.39 -4.84
N SER A 18 -7.53 -4.55 -5.74
CA SER A 18 -7.91 -4.58 -7.16
C SER A 18 -7.58 -5.93 -7.81
N ARG A 19 -6.43 -6.52 -7.49
CA ARG A 19 -6.07 -7.86 -7.99
C ARG A 19 -7.01 -8.93 -7.45
N LEU A 20 -7.26 -8.96 -6.13
CA LEU A 20 -8.17 -9.92 -5.50
C LEU A 20 -9.56 -9.89 -6.15
N PHE A 21 -10.15 -8.70 -6.30
CA PHE A 21 -11.47 -8.59 -6.94
C PHE A 21 -11.46 -9.04 -8.41
N GLY A 22 -10.38 -8.76 -9.14
CA GLY A 22 -10.19 -9.31 -10.49
C GLY A 22 -10.21 -10.84 -10.51
N GLU A 23 -9.50 -11.50 -9.60
CA GLU A 23 -9.48 -12.96 -9.49
C GLU A 23 -10.83 -13.54 -9.06
N VAL A 24 -11.53 -12.90 -8.12
CA VAL A 24 -12.86 -13.31 -7.68
C VAL A 24 -13.85 -13.27 -8.84
N LEU A 25 -13.85 -12.18 -9.63
CA LEU A 25 -14.73 -12.04 -10.79
C LEU A 25 -14.39 -13.04 -11.90
N GLN A 26 -13.10 -13.31 -12.14
CA GLN A 26 -12.67 -14.33 -13.10
C GLN A 26 -13.16 -15.72 -12.70
N ARG A 27 -12.96 -16.12 -11.44
CA ARG A 27 -13.45 -17.40 -10.92
C ARG A 27 -14.97 -17.49 -10.99
N TYR A 28 -15.66 -16.40 -10.66
CA TYR A 28 -17.11 -16.31 -10.77
C TYR A 28 -17.61 -16.50 -12.21
N ALA A 29 -16.85 -16.01 -13.20
CA ALA A 29 -17.14 -16.19 -14.62
C ALA A 29 -16.68 -17.55 -15.19
N GLY A 30 -16.16 -18.47 -14.37
CA GLY A 30 -15.64 -19.77 -14.82
C GLY A 30 -14.28 -19.68 -15.54
N VAL A 31 -13.57 -18.56 -15.41
CA VAL A 31 -12.23 -18.36 -15.98
C VAL A 31 -11.17 -18.85 -15.00
N ALA A 32 -10.22 -19.65 -15.49
CA ALA A 32 -9.10 -20.12 -14.69
C ALA A 32 -8.17 -18.95 -14.31
N VAL A 33 -7.84 -18.86 -13.01
CA VAL A 33 -6.91 -17.87 -12.48
C VAL A 33 -5.54 -18.54 -12.29
N PRO A 34 -4.45 -17.97 -12.83
CA PRO A 34 -3.10 -18.48 -12.60
C PRO A 34 -2.76 -18.56 -11.12
N GLU A 35 -1.91 -19.51 -10.73
CA GLU A 35 -1.41 -19.55 -9.35
C GLU A 35 -0.59 -18.29 -9.04
N ALA A 36 -0.76 -17.78 -7.81
CA ALA A 36 -0.02 -16.63 -7.35
C ALA A 36 1.48 -16.95 -7.29
N VAL A 37 2.29 -16.09 -7.91
CA VAL A 37 3.75 -16.23 -7.91
C VAL A 37 4.34 -15.43 -6.75
N GLY A 38 5.06 -16.12 -5.86
CA GLY A 38 5.78 -15.53 -4.73
C GLY A 38 4.92 -15.39 -3.47
N ARG A 39 5.57 -15.49 -2.31
CA ARG A 39 4.90 -15.38 -1.01
C ARG A 39 5.27 -14.06 -0.36
N TYR A 40 4.32 -13.43 0.33
CA TYR A 40 4.59 -12.19 1.07
C TYR A 40 5.79 -12.30 2.03
N ARG A 41 5.97 -13.47 2.66
CA ARG A 41 7.13 -13.72 3.53
C ARG A 41 8.49 -13.65 2.81
N ASP A 42 8.53 -13.92 1.51
CA ASP A 42 9.76 -13.86 0.73
C ASP A 42 10.16 -12.39 0.54
N TYR A 43 9.17 -11.51 0.33
CA TYR A 43 9.36 -10.06 0.37
C TYR A 43 9.84 -9.58 1.76
N ILE A 44 9.26 -10.09 2.84
CA ILE A 44 9.73 -9.76 4.20
C ILE A 44 11.18 -10.22 4.41
N GLY A 45 11.53 -11.43 3.97
CA GLY A 45 12.90 -11.93 4.04
C GLY A 45 13.90 -11.05 3.27
N TRP A 46 13.51 -10.59 2.08
CA TRP A 46 14.30 -9.62 1.32
C TRP A 46 14.42 -8.26 2.03
N LEU A 47 13.31 -7.76 2.61
CA LEU A 47 13.26 -6.48 3.31
C LEU A 47 14.16 -6.47 4.55
N GLN A 48 14.22 -7.58 5.29
CA GLN A 48 15.09 -7.74 6.45
C GLN A 48 16.59 -7.72 6.11
N GLN A 49 16.95 -7.98 4.85
CA GLN A 49 18.34 -7.91 4.38
C GLN A 49 18.75 -6.51 3.93
N ARG A 50 17.85 -5.51 4.03
CA ARG A 50 18.19 -4.12 3.68
C ARG A 50 18.97 -3.46 4.82
N ASP A 51 19.94 -2.63 4.47
CA ASP A 51 20.67 -1.83 5.45
C ASP A 51 19.74 -0.73 5.99
N ALA A 52 19.30 -0.91 7.23
CA ALA A 52 18.42 0.05 7.90
C ALA A 52 19.12 1.40 8.12
N GLY A 53 20.42 1.41 8.40
CA GLY A 53 21.19 2.64 8.63
C GLY A 53 21.37 3.44 7.35
N ALA A 54 21.71 2.80 6.23
CA ALA A 54 21.77 3.46 4.93
C ALA A 54 20.40 4.00 4.50
N THR A 55 19.33 3.24 4.74
CA THR A 55 17.95 3.66 4.43
C THR A 55 17.55 4.89 5.25
N GLU A 56 17.85 4.89 6.55
CA GLU A 56 17.57 6.01 7.44
C GLU A 56 18.38 7.26 7.03
N ALA A 57 19.68 7.10 6.77
CA ALA A 57 20.56 8.21 6.36
C ALA A 57 20.04 8.87 5.09
N PHE A 58 19.66 8.08 4.09
CA PHE A 58 19.04 8.57 2.86
C PHE A 58 17.79 9.41 3.15
N TRP A 59 16.83 8.89 3.92
CA TRP A 59 15.60 9.63 4.21
C TRP A 59 15.85 10.88 5.05
N ARG A 60 16.80 10.84 5.99
CA ARG A 60 17.19 12.04 6.75
C ARG A 60 17.72 13.14 5.84
N GLU A 61 18.60 12.80 4.90
CA GLU A 61 19.12 13.76 3.92
C GLU A 61 17.99 14.34 3.06
N GLN A 62 17.14 13.48 2.50
CA GLN A 62 16.03 13.90 1.63
C GLN A 62 15.01 14.79 2.34
N LEU A 63 14.74 14.53 3.62
CA LEU A 63 13.72 15.24 4.40
C LEU A 63 14.28 16.46 5.14
N ASN A 64 15.61 16.66 5.16
CA ASN A 64 16.25 17.77 5.88
C ASN A 64 15.76 19.16 5.43
N ALA A 65 15.37 19.30 4.16
CA ALA A 65 14.86 20.55 3.61
C ALA A 65 13.40 20.85 4.00
N LEU A 66 12.66 19.86 4.52
CA LEU A 66 11.26 20.04 4.90
C LEU A 66 11.16 20.69 6.28
N GLN A 67 10.77 21.96 6.31
CA GLN A 67 10.63 22.73 7.55
C GLN A 67 9.26 22.55 8.20
N ALA A 68 8.22 22.32 7.40
CA ALA A 68 6.85 22.13 7.86
C ALA A 68 6.01 21.41 6.79
N PRO A 69 4.95 20.69 7.18
CA PRO A 69 3.99 20.15 6.22
C PRO A 69 3.21 21.27 5.52
N THR A 70 2.82 21.03 4.27
CA THR A 70 1.90 21.92 3.55
C THR A 70 0.52 21.86 4.20
N ARG A 71 0.07 22.98 4.77
CA ARG A 71 -1.28 23.10 5.32
C ARG A 71 -2.25 23.41 4.18
N LEU A 72 -3.14 22.48 3.87
CA LEU A 72 -4.26 22.71 2.98
C LEU A 72 -5.44 23.20 3.83
N GLY A 73 -5.52 24.51 4.03
CA GLY A 73 -6.58 25.14 4.83
C GLY A 73 -6.19 26.53 5.31
N SER A 74 -6.57 27.55 4.56
CA SER A 74 -6.65 28.93 5.04
C SER A 74 -8.00 29.52 4.65
N SER A 75 -9.09 29.01 5.22
CA SER A 75 -10.33 29.77 5.27
C SER A 75 -10.36 30.55 6.57
N GLN A 76 -9.91 31.81 6.56
CA GLN A 76 -10.56 32.93 7.27
C GLN A 76 -9.78 34.25 7.04
N PRO A 77 -10.48 35.42 6.98
CA PRO A 77 -11.49 35.82 7.95
C PRO A 77 -12.83 36.26 7.34
N MET A 78 -13.95 35.99 8.01
CA MET A 78 -15.11 36.89 7.97
C MET A 78 -15.04 37.78 9.20
N ALA A 79 -15.20 39.08 8.97
CA ALA A 79 -15.10 40.19 9.90
C ALA A 79 -15.99 40.05 11.15
#